data_AF-A0A2V6B1D9-F1
#
_entry.id   AF-A0A2V6B1D9-F1
#
_cell.length_a   1.000
_cell.length_b   1.000
_cell.length_c   1.000
_cell.angle_alpha   90.00
_cell.angle_beta   90.00
_cell.angle_gamma   90.00
#
_symmetry.space_group_name_H-M   'P 1'
#
loop_
_entity.id
_entity.type
_entity.pdbx_description
1 polymer ?
#
loop_
_entity_poly.entity_id
_entity_poly.type
_entity_poly.pdbx_seq_one_letter_code
_entity_poly.pdbx_strand_id
1 'polypeptide(L)' 'MSLKAFHIVFIIFSTLLALGTGVWCLWVNLVEGAPIYIAGAIASFVVAIVLMVYGFWFYRKMKRLGIIT' A
#
# COMPACT_ATOMS: atom_id res chain seq x y z
N MET A 1 11.58 21.38 0.14
CA MET A 1 11.54 20.02 -0.47
C MET A 1 10.28 19.88 -1.28
N SER A 2 10.30 19.18 -2.43
CA SER A 2 9.08 19.03 -3.21
C SER A 2 8.13 18.09 -2.47
N LEU A 3 6.97 18.62 -2.04
CA LEU A 3 5.89 17.86 -1.39
C LEU A 3 5.56 16.56 -2.13
N LYS A 4 5.78 16.58 -3.44
CA LYS A 4 5.62 15.51 -4.42
C LYS A 4 6.51 14.29 -4.15
N ALA A 5 7.80 14.51 -3.88
CA ALA A 5 8.75 13.42 -3.62
C ALA A 5 8.44 12.75 -2.28
N PHE A 6 8.13 13.55 -1.26
CA PHE A 6 7.69 13.04 0.04
C PHE A 6 6.42 12.18 -0.08
N HIS A 7 5.43 12.62 -0.87
CA HIS A 7 4.17 11.89 -1.06
C HIS A 7 4.38 10.51 -1.71
N ILE A 8 5.26 10.41 -2.71
CA ILE A 8 5.58 9.12 -3.35
C ILE A 8 6.27 8.18 -2.36
N VAL A 9 7.25 8.69 -1.60
CA VAL A 9 7.95 7.91 -0.57
C VAL A 9 6.95 7.42 0.48
N PHE A 10 6.02 8.29 0.93
CA PHE A 10 4.97 7.92 1.85
C PHE A 10 4.08 6.78 1.32
N ILE A 11 3.62 6.86 0.06
CA ILE A 11 2.83 5.79 -0.56
C ILE A 11 3.59 4.46 -0.58
N ILE A 12 4.89 4.48 -0.88
CA ILE A 12 5.73 3.27 -0.90
C ILE A 12 5.78 2.65 0.51
N PHE A 13 6.07 3.44 1.53
CA PHE A 13 6.11 2.97 2.91
C PHE A 13 4.75 2.45 3.39
N SER A 14 3.66 3.17 3.08
CA SER A 14 2.30 2.71 3.42
C SER A 14 1.93 1.41 2.70
N THR A 15 2.36 1.22 1.45
CA THR A 15 2.10 -0.02 0.70
C THR A 15 2.87 -1.19 1.31
N LEU A 16 4.15 -1.00 1.64
CA LEU A 16 4.96 -2.02 2.33
C LEU A 16 4.38 -2.37 3.70
N LEU A 17 3.94 -1.36 4.46
CA LEU A 17 3.30 -1.57 5.75
C LEU A 17 1.99 -2.36 5.59
N ALA A 18 1.14 -2.01 4.63
CA ALA A 18 -0.11 -2.74 4.37
C ALA A 18 0.15 -4.20 3.95
N LEU A 19 1.17 -4.46 3.13
CA LEU A 19 1.57 -5.83 2.78
C LEU A 19 2.10 -6.59 4.01
N GLY A 20 2.98 -5.97 4.81
CA GLY A 20 3.50 -6.56 6.04
C GLY A 20 2.39 -6.90 7.04
N THR A 21 1.42 -5.98 7.20
CA THR A 21 0.27 -6.19 8.10
C THR A 21 -0.66 -7.28 7.57
N GLY A 22 -0.83 -7.39 6.25
CA GLY A 22 -1.60 -8.47 5.62
C GLY A 22 -0.96 -9.84 5.86
N VAL A 23 0.36 -9.96 5.65
CA VAL A 23 1.12 -11.18 5.94
C VAL A 23 1.08 -11.53 7.43
N TRP A 24 1.21 -10.53 8.30
CA TRP A 24 1.09 -10.74 9.76
C TRP A 24 -0.29 -11.27 10.14
N CYS A 25 -1.37 -10.71 9.59
CA CYS A 25 -2.72 -11.20 9.85
C CYS A 25 -2.90 -12.65 9.38
N LEU A 26 -2.34 -13.03 8.23
CA LEU A 26 -2.35 -14.42 7.78
C LEU A 26 -1.59 -15.34 8.75
N TRP A 27 -0.42 -14.91 9.22
CA TRP A 27 0.37 -15.67 10.18
C TRP A 27 -0.36 -15.86 11.52
N VAL A 28 -0.97 -14.80 12.07
CA VAL A 28 -1.77 -14.87 13.30
C VAL A 28 -2.98 -15.78 13.12
N ASN A 29 -3.67 -15.72 11.97
CA ASN A 29 -4.77 -16.64 11.69
C ASN A 29 -4.31 -18.11 11.70
N LEU A 30 -3.11 -18.40 11.19
CA LEU A 30 -2.55 -19.75 11.18
C LEU A 30 -2.17 -20.24 12.58
N VAL A 31 -1.68 -19.35 13.45
CA VAL A 31 -1.23 -19.71 14.81
C VAL A 31 -2.39 -19.79 15.79
N GLU A 32 -3.30 -18.80 15.77
CA GLU A 32 -4.39 -18.70 16.75
C GLU A 32 -5.73 -19.25 16.25
N GLY A 33 -5.84 -19.60 14.97
CA GLY A 33 -7.06 -20.19 14.40
C GLY A 33 -8.26 -19.22 14.40
N ALA A 34 -8.01 -17.91 14.53
CA ALA A 34 -9.05 -16.90 14.66
C ALA A 34 -9.40 -16.28 13.28
N PRO A 35 -10.54 -16.63 12.67
CA PRO A 35 -10.89 -16.23 11.30
C PRO A 35 -11.10 -14.73 11.12
N ILE A 36 -11.25 -13.96 12.20
CA ILE A 36 -11.30 -12.49 12.19
C ILE A 36 -10.06 -11.88 11.50
N TYR A 37 -8.89 -12.52 11.62
CA TYR A 37 -7.66 -12.05 11.01
C TYR A 37 -7.63 -12.24 9.49
N ILE A 38 -8.46 -13.12 8.92
CA ILE A 38 -8.61 -13.24 7.46
C ILE A 38 -9.25 -11.97 6.89
N ALA A 39 -10.28 -11.43 7.57
CA ALA A 39 -10.90 -10.17 7.16
C ALA A 39 -9.88 -9.00 7.24
N GLY A 40 -9.05 -8.98 8.29
CA GLY A 40 -7.96 -8.02 8.43
C GLY A 40 -6.91 -8.15 7.32
N ALA A 41 -6.52 -9.38 6.97
CA ALA A 41 -5.60 -9.64 5.86
C ALA A 41 -6.16 -9.13 4.53
N ILE A 42 -7.42 -9.49 4.20
CA ILE A 42 -8.10 -9.04 2.98
C ILE A 42 -8.15 -7.51 2.92
N ALA A 43 -8.58 -6.85 4.00
CA ALA A 43 -8.63 -5.39 4.06
C ALA A 43 -7.24 -4.78 3.82
N SER A 44 -6.20 -5.34 4.43
CA SER A 44 -4.82 -4.87 4.25
C SER A 44 -4.32 -5.03 2.81
N PHE A 45 -4.62 -6.15 2.15
CA PHE A 45 -4.30 -6.35 0.74
C PHE A 45 -5.08 -5.40 -0.18
N VAL A 46 -6.36 -5.15 0.09
CA VAL A 46 -7.16 -4.17 -0.66
C VAL A 46 -6.54 -2.78 -0.53
N VAL A 47 -6.15 -2.36 0.68
CA VAL A 47 -5.47 -1.07 0.91
C VAL A 47 -4.14 -1.02 0.15
N ALA A 48 -3.35 -2.08 0.15
CA ALA A 48 -2.10 -2.15 -0.61
C ALA A 48 -2.34 -1.97 -2.13
N ILE A 49 -3.36 -2.62 -2.69
CA ILE A 49 -3.73 -2.47 -4.11
C ILE A 49 -4.17 -1.04 -4.42
N VAL A 50 -5.02 -0.45 -3.57
CA VAL A 50 -5.49 0.94 -3.74
C VAL A 50 -4.31 1.92 -3.71
N LEU A 51 -3.38 1.75 -2.78
CA LEU A 51 -2.17 2.58 -2.68
C LEU A 51 -1.28 2.43 -3.92
N MET A 52 -1.12 1.21 -4.42
CA MET A 52 -0.33 0.94 -5.63
C MET A 52 -0.94 1.59 -6.88
N VAL A 53 -2.26 1.46 -7.07
CA VAL A 53 -2.98 2.10 -8.17
C VAL A 53 -2.91 3.62 -8.06
N TYR A 54 -3.10 4.18 -6.87
CA TYR A 54 -3.01 5.61 -6.62
C TYR A 54 -1.59 6.14 -6.89
N GLY A 55 -0.55 5.43 -6.43
CA GLY A 55 0.85 5.77 -6.69
C GLY A 55 1.18 5.76 -8.18
N PHE A 56 0.72 4.74 -8.91
CA PHE A 56 0.90 4.66 -10.36
C PHE A 56 0.17 5.76 -11.11
N TRP A 57 -1.08 6.07 -10.72
CA TRP A 57 -1.85 7.16 -11.30
C TRP A 57 -1.18 8.51 -11.05
N PHE A 58 -0.68 8.74 -9.83
CA PHE A 58 0.05 9.95 -9.47
C PHE A 58 1.33 10.10 -10.29
N TYR A 59 2.11 9.02 -10.42
CA TYR A 59 3.30 8.99 -11.26
C TYR A 59 2.99 9.29 -12.73
N ARG A 60 1.96 8.65 -13.30
CA ARG A 60 1.50 8.88 -14.67
C ARG A 60 1.04 10.32 -14.88
N LYS A 61 0.32 10.90 -13.90
CA LYS A 61 -0.12 12.29 -13.94
C LYS A 61 1.07 13.26 -13.93
N MET A 62 2.13 12.95 -13.19
CA MET A 62 3.34 13.78 -13.17
C MET A 62 4.17 13.68 -14.45
N LYS A 63 4.28 12.48 -15.04
CA LYS A 63 4.88 12.32 -16.38
C LYS A 63 4.12 13.11 -17.45
N ARG A 64 2.79 13.03 -17.46
CA ARG A 64 1.95 13.76 -18.44
C ARG A 64 2.11 15.28 -18.35
N LEU A 65 2.44 15.81 -17.18
CA LEU A 65 2.64 17.25 -16.98
C LEU A 65 4.05 17.72 -17.38
N GLY A 66 4.93 16.84 -17.88
CA GLY A 66 6.28 17.21 -18.32
C GLY A 66 7.21 17.66 -17.19
N ILE A 67 6.83 17.43 -15.93
CA ILE A 67 7.59 17.81 -14.73
C ILE A 67 8.69 16.76 -14.43
N ILE A 68 8.56 15.57 -15.01
CA ILE A 68 9.50 14.46 -14.90
C ILE A 68 9.76 14.00 -16.34
N THR A 69 11.01 14.13 -16.78
CA THR A 69 11.49 13.80 -18.14
C THR A 69 11.10 12.39 -18.59
#